data_AF-A0A920NS51-F1
#
_entry.id   AF-A0A920NS51-F1
#
_cell.length_a   1.000
_cell.length_b   1.000
_cell.length_c   1.000
_cell.angle_alpha   90.00
_cell.angle_beta   90.00
_cell.angle_gamma   90.00
#
_symmetry.space_group_name_H-M   'P 1'
#
loop_
_entity.id
_entity.type
_entity.pdbx_description
1 polymer ?
#
loop_
_entity_poly.entity_id
_entity_poly.type
_entity_poly.pdbx_seq_one_letter_code
_entity_poly.pdbx_strand_id
1 'polypeptide(L)'
;MVVAQSDGCAPVVEAFQNHQDATSFWDKSNTIALGLNVPGPIGGYWILQILSESNGIAVTAQETSLEINTENFKKKIGIDASTEIGVVWSAYEKLMEATWIVPGEKVVLFATGIERR
;
A
#
# COMPACT_ATOMS: atom_id res chain seq x y z
N MET A 1 4.75 10.98 3.80
CA MET A 1 4.94 9.52 3.63
C MET A 1 3.65 8.90 3.11
N VAL A 2 3.69 7.79 2.36
CA VAL A 2 2.48 7.10 1.90
C VAL A 2 2.47 5.68 2.45
N VAL A 3 1.38 5.29 3.09
CA VAL A 3 1.08 3.87 3.39
C VAL A 3 0.08 3.38 2.36
N ALA A 4 0.32 2.19 1.82
CA ALA A 4 -0.57 1.53 0.89
C ALA A 4 -0.86 0.11 1.39
N GLN A 5 -2.14 -0.28 1.40
CA GLN A 5 -2.57 -1.64 1.74
C GLN A 5 -3.64 -2.12 0.76
N SER A 6 -3.78 -3.42 0.60
CA SER A 6 -4.93 -3.99 -0.11
C SER A 6 -6.21 -3.89 0.72
N ASP A 7 -7.37 -3.67 0.10
CA ASP A 7 -8.67 -3.78 0.79
C ASP A 7 -8.99 -5.21 1.26
N GLY A 8 -8.18 -6.20 0.86
CA GLY A 8 -8.17 -7.54 1.45
C GLY A 8 -7.53 -7.62 2.85
N CYS A 9 -6.70 -6.64 3.25
CA CYS A 9 -6.03 -6.55 4.56
C CYS A 9 -5.48 -5.13 4.79
N ALA A 10 -6.31 -4.22 5.32
CA ALA A 10 -5.99 -2.79 5.44
C ALA A 10 -6.05 -2.16 6.86
N PRO A 11 -5.58 -2.82 7.93
CA PRO A 11 -5.78 -2.34 9.30
C PRO A 11 -5.15 -0.96 9.59
N VAL A 12 -4.04 -0.60 8.93
CA VAL A 12 -3.39 0.71 9.13
C VAL A 12 -4.14 1.80 8.37
N VAL A 13 -4.56 1.51 7.13
CA VAL A 13 -5.31 2.49 6.33
C VAL A 13 -6.65 2.81 7.00
N GLU A 14 -7.36 1.79 7.48
CA GLU A 14 -8.63 1.97 8.20
C GLU A 14 -8.44 2.81 9.47
N ALA A 15 -7.46 2.48 10.30
CA ALA A 15 -7.19 3.23 11.53
C ALA A 15 -6.81 4.69 11.22
N PHE A 16 -5.94 4.92 10.23
CA PHE A 16 -5.52 6.27 9.85
C PHE A 16 -6.68 7.13 9.34
N GLN A 17 -7.51 6.60 8.45
CA GLN A 17 -8.65 7.33 7.88
C GLN A 17 -9.76 7.60 8.91
N ASN A 18 -9.87 6.75 9.93
CA ASN A 18 -10.80 6.94 11.04
C ASN A 18 -10.20 7.74 12.21
N HIS A 19 -9.01 8.33 12.05
CA HIS A 19 -8.32 9.10 13.09
C HIS A 19 -8.15 8.32 14.41
N GLN A 20 -7.84 7.03 14.32
CA GLN A 20 -7.60 6.18 15.47
C GLN A 20 -6.12 6.18 15.86
N ASP A 21 -5.84 6.02 17.14
CA ASP A 21 -4.47 5.93 17.66
C ASP A 21 -3.88 4.51 17.56
N ALA A 22 -4.71 3.50 17.28
CA ALA A 22 -4.29 2.10 17.19
C ALA A 22 -5.05 1.36 16.09
N THR A 23 -4.39 0.35 15.52
CA THR A 23 -5.03 -0.57 14.55
C THR A 23 -5.87 -1.61 15.26
N SER A 24 -7.08 -1.86 14.75
CA SER A 24 -7.85 -3.05 15.10
C SER A 24 -7.35 -4.27 14.32
N PHE A 25 -7.59 -5.47 14.84
CA PHE A 25 -7.30 -6.70 14.10
C PHE A 25 -8.23 -6.79 12.87
N TRP A 26 -7.64 -7.05 11.70
CA TRP A 26 -8.40 -7.20 10.46
C TRP A 26 -8.90 -8.64 10.30
N ASP A 27 -10.20 -8.85 10.54
CA ASP A 27 -10.81 -10.16 10.43
C ASP A 27 -10.87 -10.65 8.97
N LYS A 28 -10.63 -11.96 8.79
CA LYS A 28 -10.72 -12.66 7.48
C LYS A 28 -9.86 -12.02 6.39
N SER A 29 -8.64 -11.61 6.74
CA SER A 29 -7.68 -11.07 5.79
C SER A 29 -7.43 -12.02 4.61
N ASN A 30 -7.60 -11.54 3.40
CA ASN A 30 -7.42 -12.30 2.17
C ASN A 30 -6.83 -11.41 1.09
N THR A 31 -5.52 -11.54 0.85
CA THR A 31 -4.82 -10.79 -0.19
C THR A 31 -3.75 -11.64 -0.87
N ILE A 32 -3.58 -11.45 -2.18
CA ILE A 32 -2.50 -12.05 -2.97
C ILE A 32 -1.14 -11.41 -2.66
N ALA A 33 -1.12 -10.22 -2.06
CA ALA A 33 0.08 -9.54 -1.57
C ALA A 33 0.48 -10.11 -0.19
N LEU A 34 0.92 -11.37 -0.16
CA LEU A 34 1.11 -12.15 1.07
C LEU A 34 2.07 -11.51 2.08
N GLY A 35 3.11 -10.80 1.62
CA GLY A 35 4.03 -10.05 2.47
C GLY A 35 3.39 -8.86 3.18
N LEU A 36 2.25 -8.38 2.68
CA LEU A 36 1.43 -7.33 3.30
C LEU A 36 0.23 -7.90 4.07
N ASN A 37 0.03 -9.21 4.09
CA ASN A 37 -1.08 -9.87 4.78
C ASN A 37 -0.85 -9.92 6.31
N VAL A 38 -0.85 -8.74 6.94
CA VAL A 38 -0.58 -8.55 8.37
C VAL A 38 -1.82 -7.93 9.04
N PRO A 39 -2.79 -8.75 9.50
CA PRO A 39 -4.05 -8.26 10.03
C PRO A 39 -3.93 -7.53 11.38
N GLY A 40 -2.86 -7.76 12.13
CA GLY A 40 -2.57 -7.09 13.40
C GLY A 40 -1.11 -6.69 13.48
N PRO A 41 -0.70 -5.55 12.90
CA PRO A 41 0.70 -5.13 12.91
C PRO A 41 1.12 -4.73 14.33
N ILE A 42 2.14 -5.42 14.89
CA ILE A 42 2.68 -5.14 16.23
C ILE A 42 3.09 -3.67 16.37
N GLY A 43 3.61 -3.07 15.30
CA GLY A 43 4.01 -1.66 15.23
C GLY A 43 2.92 -0.69 14.76
N GLY A 44 1.64 -1.08 14.74
CA GLY A 44 0.54 -0.28 14.17
C GLY A 44 0.49 1.14 14.73
N TYR A 45 0.62 1.30 16.05
CA TYR A 45 0.69 2.60 16.72
C TYR A 45 1.82 3.49 16.16
N TRP A 46 3.04 2.95 16.03
CA TRP A 46 4.17 3.73 15.50
C TRP A 46 3.99 4.09 14.03
N ILE A 47 3.37 3.22 13.23
CA ILE A 47 3.07 3.53 11.82
C ILE A 47 2.10 4.71 11.73
N LEU A 48 1.03 4.72 12.53
CA LEU A 48 0.05 5.81 12.58
C LEU A 48 0.70 7.12 13.04
N GLN A 49 1.54 7.06 14.08
CA GLN A 49 2.27 8.22 14.57
C GLN A 49 3.18 8.82 13.48
N ILE A 50 4.01 8.01 12.81
CA ILE A 50 4.92 8.48 11.76
C ILE A 50 4.12 9.01 10.55
N LEU A 51 2.99 8.39 10.20
CA LEU A 51 2.11 8.90 9.16
C LEU A 51 1.60 10.31 9.50
N SER A 52 1.16 10.54 10.74
CA SER A 52 0.72 11.85 11.19
C SER A 52 1.86 12.88 11.20
N GLU A 53 2.99 12.56 11.84
CA GLU A 53 4.15 13.46 11.95
C GLU A 53 4.77 13.84 10.60
N SER A 54 4.68 12.94 9.62
CA SER A 54 5.20 13.16 8.27
C SER A 54 4.22 13.88 7.32
N ASN A 55 3.07 14.35 7.83
CA ASN A 55 1.94 14.83 7.01
C ASN A 55 1.62 13.86 5.86
N GLY A 56 1.62 12.57 6.20
CA GLY A 56 1.44 11.47 5.26
C GLY A 56 -0.03 11.19 4.91
N ILE A 57 -0.21 10.15 4.11
CA ILE A 57 -1.51 9.66 3.68
C ILE A 57 -1.52 8.13 3.67
N ALA A 58 -2.70 7.54 3.90
CA ALA A 58 -2.92 6.11 3.81
C ALA A 58 -3.96 5.80 2.73
N VAL A 59 -3.62 4.91 1.80
CA VAL A 59 -4.40 4.63 0.59
C VAL A 59 -4.65 3.13 0.47
N THR A 60 -5.90 2.77 0.16
CA THR A 60 -6.26 1.39 -0.13
C THR A 60 -6.18 1.12 -1.64
N ALA A 61 -5.60 -0.03 -2.00
CA ALA A 61 -5.62 -0.63 -3.33
C ALA A 61 -6.70 -1.73 -3.38
N GLN A 62 -7.41 -1.86 -4.51
CA GLN A 62 -8.41 -2.92 -4.64
C GLN A 62 -7.74 -4.28 -4.85
N GLU A 63 -8.08 -5.27 -4.03
CA GLU A 63 -7.53 -6.62 -4.10
C GLU A 63 -7.70 -7.22 -5.51
N THR A 64 -8.88 -7.03 -6.10
CA THR A 64 -9.24 -7.51 -7.45
C THR A 64 -8.40 -6.89 -8.57
N SER A 65 -7.69 -5.79 -8.29
CA SER A 65 -6.84 -5.09 -9.25
C SER A 65 -5.34 -5.40 -9.08
N LEU A 66 -4.94 -6.12 -8.04
CA LEU A 66 -3.51 -6.26 -7.72
C LEU A 66 -2.73 -7.06 -8.77
N GLU A 67 -3.32 -8.10 -9.34
CA GLU A 67 -2.68 -8.89 -10.39
C GLU A 67 -2.42 -8.03 -11.63
N ILE A 68 -3.43 -7.31 -12.11
CA ILE A 68 -3.28 -6.42 -13.28
C ILE A 68 -2.30 -5.27 -13.01
N ASN A 69 -2.31 -4.68 -11.81
CA ASN A 69 -1.39 -3.61 -11.44
C ASN A 69 0.05 -4.09 -11.33
N THR A 70 0.25 -5.30 -10.81
CA THR A 70 1.57 -5.96 -10.76
C THR A 70 2.10 -6.17 -12.18
N GLU A 71 1.28 -6.70 -13.09
CA GLU A 71 1.67 -6.91 -14.48
C GLU A 71 1.91 -5.60 -15.24
N ASN A 72 1.13 -4.56 -14.97
CA ASN A 72 1.34 -3.22 -15.53
C ASN A 72 2.69 -2.64 -15.09
N PHE A 73 3.03 -2.76 -13.79
CA PHE A 73 4.34 -2.36 -13.28
C PHE A 73 5.47 -3.14 -13.97
N LYS A 74 5.38 -4.48 -14.02
CA LYS A 74 6.39 -5.34 -14.65
C LYS A 74 6.64 -4.95 -16.12
N LYS A 75 5.57 -4.74 -16.89
CA LYS A 75 5.65 -4.34 -18.31
C LYS A 75 6.27 -2.95 -18.49
N LYS A 76 5.93 -2.00 -17.62
CA LYS A 76 6.37 -0.62 -17.75
C LYS A 76 7.81 -0.41 -17.26
N ILE A 77 8.19 -1.08 -16.17
CA ILE A 77 9.45 -0.84 -15.44
C ILE A 77 10.50 -1.91 -15.76
N GLY A 78 10.09 -3.10 -16.23
CA GLY A 78 11.01 -4.19 -16.57
C GLY A 78 11.61 -4.91 -15.36
N ILE A 79 11.01 -4.77 -14.18
CA ILE A 79 11.43 -5.44 -12.94
C ILE A 79 10.39 -6.51 -12.58
N ASP A 80 10.84 -7.75 -12.40
CA ASP A 80 10.00 -8.88 -11.97
C ASP A 80 9.78 -8.88 -10.44
N ALA A 81 8.96 -7.94 -9.98
CA ALA A 81 8.61 -7.78 -8.57
C ALA A 81 7.38 -8.63 -8.19
N SER A 82 7.25 -8.97 -6.90
CA SER A 82 6.10 -9.71 -6.35
C SER A 82 4.82 -8.86 -6.30
N THR A 83 3.68 -9.47 -5.99
CA THR A 83 2.34 -8.83 -5.98
C THR A 83 2.20 -7.62 -5.04
N GLU A 84 3.07 -7.46 -4.04
CA GLU A 84 3.11 -6.27 -3.18
C GLU A 84 3.37 -4.99 -3.98
N ILE A 85 4.08 -5.08 -5.12
CA ILE A 85 4.27 -3.94 -6.00
C ILE A 85 2.95 -3.46 -6.62
N GLY A 86 1.98 -4.34 -6.81
CA GLY A 86 0.65 -3.98 -7.30
C GLY A 86 -0.08 -3.03 -6.35
N VAL A 87 0.13 -3.17 -5.04
CA VAL A 87 -0.43 -2.28 -4.02
C VAL A 87 0.22 -0.89 -4.12
N VAL A 88 1.55 -0.85 -4.21
CA VAL A 88 2.31 0.42 -4.33
C VAL A 88 2.02 1.12 -5.67
N TRP A 89 1.93 0.36 -6.76
CA TRP A 89 1.61 0.88 -8.09
C TRP A 89 0.20 1.47 -8.14
N SER A 90 -0.79 0.76 -7.59
CA SER A 90 -2.16 1.26 -7.46
C SER A 90 -2.22 2.58 -6.67
N ALA A 91 -1.52 2.66 -5.54
CA ALA A 91 -1.45 3.88 -4.75
C ALA A 91 -0.79 5.03 -5.51
N TYR A 92 0.28 4.77 -6.25
CA TYR A 92 0.95 5.77 -7.09
C TYR A 92 0.00 6.33 -8.17
N GLU A 93 -0.67 5.46 -8.94
CA GLU A 93 -1.61 5.89 -9.98
C GLU A 93 -2.76 6.72 -9.39
N LYS A 94 -3.35 6.25 -8.29
CA LYS A 94 -4.44 6.97 -7.60
C LYS A 94 -4.01 8.34 -7.06
N LEU A 95 -2.80 8.46 -6.53
CA LEU A 95 -2.29 9.73 -6.00
C LEU A 95 -1.88 10.71 -7.10
N MET A 96 -1.46 10.21 -8.27
CA MET A 96 -1.29 11.03 -9.48
C MET A 96 -2.63 11.56 -9.98
N GLU A 97 -3.65 10.70 -10.08
CA GLU A 97 -5.01 11.10 -10.48
C GLU A 97 -5.63 12.12 -9.54
N ALA A 98 -5.41 11.94 -8.22
CA ALA A 98 -5.88 12.85 -7.19
C ALA A 98 -5.06 14.16 -7.10
N THR A 99 -4.03 14.34 -7.94
CA THR A 99 -3.10 15.48 -7.91
C THR A 99 -2.39 15.68 -6.56
N TRP A 100 -2.32 14.62 -5.74
CA TRP A 100 -1.51 14.62 -4.52
C TRP A 100 -0.03 14.48 -4.86
N ILE A 101 0.28 13.70 -5.90
CA ILE A 101 1.57 13.75 -6.59
C ILE A 101 1.40 14.65 -7.82
N VAL A 102 2.26 15.65 -7.98
CA VAL A 102 2.20 16.58 -9.11
C VAL A 102 3.33 16.35 -10.12
N PRO A 103 3.13 16.71 -11.40
CA PRO A 103 4.18 16.57 -12.40
C PRO A 103 5.49 17.29 -12.01
N GLY A 104 6.61 16.57 -12.12
CA GLY A 104 7.94 17.08 -11.77
C GLY A 104 8.42 16.70 -10.37
N GLU A 105 7.55 16.15 -9.52
CA GLU A 105 7.98 15.58 -8.24
C GLU A 105 8.80 14.30 -8.42
N LYS A 106 9.67 14.05 -7.44
CA LYS A 106 10.44 12.81 -7.37
C LYS A 106 9.77 11.87 -6.39
N VAL A 107 9.30 10.74 -6.91
CA VAL A 107 8.63 9.70 -6.13
C VAL A 107 9.51 8.45 -6.11
N VAL A 108 9.63 7.83 -4.94
CA VAL A 108 10.29 6.54 -4.77
C VAL A 108 9.23 5.50 -4.48
N LEU A 109 9.17 4.47 -5.33
CA LEU A 109 8.30 3.31 -5.14
C LEU A 109 9.15 2.15 -4.62
N PHE A 110 8.77 1.60 -3.46
CA PHE A 110 9.48 0.48 -2.86
C PHE A 110 8.95 -0.84 -3.43
N ALA A 111 9.73 -1.49 -4.29
CA ALA A 111 9.53 -2.89 -4.66
C ALA A 111 10.17 -3.78 -3.59
N THR A 112 9.36 -4.24 -2.64
CA THR A 112 9.83 -4.89 -1.40
C THR A 112 10.14 -6.37 -1.55
N GLY A 113 9.87 -6.97 -2.71
CA GLY A 113 10.08 -8.39 -2.97
C GLY A 113 10.18 -8.72 -4.45
N ILE A 114 10.70 -9.90 -4.74
CA ILE A 114 10.71 -10.51 -6.08
C ILE A 114 9.73 -11.67 -6.11
N GLU A 115 9.18 -11.95 -7.30
CA GLU A 115 8.26 -13.08 -7.48
C GLU A 115 8.94 -14.40 -7.11
N ARG A 116 8.25 -15.25 -6.33
CA ARG A 116 8.77 -16.58 -5.97
C ARG A 116 8.42 -17.55 -7.09
N ARG A 117 9.40 -17.87 -7.92
CA ARG A 117 9.29 -18.95 -8.92
C ARG A 117 9.54 -20.32 -8.30
#